data_AF-A0A4R8XBL6-F1
#
_entry.id   AF-A0A4R8XBL6-F1
#
_cell.length_a   1.000
_cell.length_b   1.000
_cell.length_c   1.000
_cell.angle_alpha   90.00
_cell.angle_beta   90.00
_cell.angle_gamma   90.00
#
_symmetry.space_group_name_H-M   'P 1'
#
loop_
_entity.id
_entity.type
_entity.pdbx_description
1 polymer ?
#
loop_
_entity_poly.entity_id
_entity_poly.type
_entity_poly.pdbx_seq_one_letter_code
_entity_poly.pdbx_strand_id
1 'polypeptide(L)'
;MTRYFARTEIKVAADDETGPTVVLDAIRADWRGFESGVFALTANLESTDGPAHNYWRGLFESGPSGPNPLDDAPIVRIEVSSPAKDRVSRSLLGAKLPWLEFETGDPNGVPAVLFDAGMKGLFDSEGVNVQIGHLRESRFSPALKRIFDMGSWPNADEVKIKKALGEVPAFSQMLAIDVGQGGANALIDTTGTPRLYFDVGAGMGRHSGSTPPNLSFCACRGQPIVLSHWDTDHWAGARLEPRFLAHVWIAPRQRIGPSHTKLASDILHAHGDILIYASKKAVEISLQWENPRWVKQHAGPDQRLSLVPCTGRNRNDSGLAMRVRDIERELEWLLTGDASYDAIPASPTPVDYAAVTASHHGAKQPRIGSVIPARTTRAEKYARLLYSFATPNSFGHPHPKAVHDSARQGWRHGPMVVPYAAAKFDALATGLGDTQRARASVAAGWRRRPLLPKHLLECVNDMEIVR
;
A
#
# COMPACT_ATOMS: atom_id res chain seq x y z
N MET A 1 -20.94 25.98 -7.90
CA MET A 1 -20.68 24.60 -8.34
C MET A 1 -19.21 24.50 -8.69
N THR A 2 -18.51 23.47 -8.21
CA THR A 2 -17.08 23.27 -8.48
C THR A 2 -16.89 22.03 -9.33
N ARG A 3 -16.11 22.13 -10.40
CA ARG A 3 -15.93 21.04 -11.37
C ARG A 3 -14.65 20.25 -11.08
N TYR A 4 -14.70 18.94 -11.27
CA TYR A 4 -13.58 18.03 -11.01
C TYR A 4 -13.37 17.08 -12.18
N PHE A 5 -12.11 16.66 -12.34
CA PHE A 5 -11.74 15.47 -13.11
C PHE A 5 -11.30 14.38 -12.15
N ALA A 6 -11.78 13.15 -12.33
CA ALA A 6 -11.44 12.08 -11.41
C ALA A 6 -11.23 10.74 -12.08
N ARG A 7 -10.48 9.90 -11.36
CA ARG A 7 -10.32 8.49 -11.67
C ARG A 7 -10.90 7.67 -10.52
N THR A 8 -11.54 6.56 -10.85
CA THR A 8 -12.12 5.66 -9.86
C THR A 8 -11.04 4.81 -9.18
N GLU A 9 -11.07 4.81 -7.86
CA GLU A 9 -10.46 3.82 -6.98
C GLU A 9 -11.59 2.96 -6.42
N ILE A 10 -11.72 1.72 -6.89
CA ILE A 10 -12.83 0.89 -6.47
C ILE A 10 -12.44 0.18 -5.17
N LYS A 11 -12.93 0.69 -4.02
CA LYS A 11 -12.82 0.03 -2.71
C LYS A 11 -14.16 -0.55 -2.28
N VAL A 12 -14.49 -1.77 -2.72
CA VAL A 12 -15.74 -2.41 -2.32
C VAL A 12 -15.54 -3.16 -1.00
N ALA A 13 -16.05 -2.58 0.08
CA ALA A 13 -16.61 -3.36 1.17
C ALA A 13 -18.13 -3.11 1.21
N ALA A 14 -18.89 -4.18 1.26
CA ALA A 14 -20.31 -4.19 1.57
C ALA A 14 -20.52 -5.32 2.57
N ASP A 15 -21.02 -4.99 3.76
CA ASP A 15 -22.04 -5.82 4.38
C ASP A 15 -23.40 -5.43 3.79
N ASP A 16 -24.42 -6.27 4.04
CA ASP A 16 -25.70 -6.23 3.34
C ASP A 16 -26.51 -4.94 3.55
N GLU A 17 -26.07 -4.02 4.43
CA GLU A 17 -26.82 -2.84 4.86
C GLU A 17 -26.28 -1.49 4.33
N THR A 18 -24.96 -1.27 4.21
CA THR A 18 -24.43 0.08 3.89
C THR A 18 -24.12 0.34 2.41
N GLY A 19 -24.12 -0.70 1.57
CA GLY A 19 -23.76 -0.59 0.16
C GLY A 19 -22.26 -0.30 -0.08
N PRO A 20 -21.79 -0.43 -1.33
CA PRO A 20 -20.39 -0.23 -1.67
C PRO A 20 -19.99 1.24 -1.57
N THR A 21 -18.80 1.51 -1.02
CA THR A 21 -18.18 2.83 -1.11
C THR A 21 -17.36 2.92 -2.40
N VAL A 22 -17.57 3.95 -3.21
CA VAL A 22 -16.69 4.26 -4.35
C VAL A 22 -15.80 5.43 -3.97
N VAL A 23 -14.51 5.28 -4.23
CA VAL A 23 -13.52 6.31 -3.97
C VAL A 23 -13.11 6.91 -5.31
N LEU A 24 -13.00 8.23 -5.36
CA LEU A 24 -12.54 8.99 -6.52
C LEU A 24 -11.25 9.74 -6.15
N ASP A 25 -10.19 9.52 -6.91
CA ASP A 25 -8.95 10.30 -6.87
C ASP A 25 -9.09 11.43 -7.90
N ALA A 26 -9.27 12.66 -7.43
CA ALA A 26 -9.79 13.77 -8.22
C ALA A 26 -8.92 15.02 -8.14
N ILE A 27 -9.03 15.88 -9.14
CA ILE A 27 -8.38 17.19 -9.21
C ILE A 27 -9.41 18.23 -9.69
N ARG A 28 -9.38 19.44 -9.12
CA ARG A 28 -10.28 20.50 -9.59
C ARG A 28 -9.95 20.91 -11.03
N ALA A 29 -10.99 21.11 -11.81
CA ALA A 29 -10.89 21.42 -13.24
C ALA A 29 -10.49 22.87 -13.53
N ASP A 30 -10.40 23.72 -12.49
CA ASP A 30 -9.94 25.11 -12.54
C ASP A 30 -8.48 25.27 -12.05
N TRP A 31 -7.76 24.17 -11.89
CA TRP A 31 -6.33 24.22 -11.61
C TRP A 31 -5.58 24.94 -12.74
N ARG A 32 -4.82 25.98 -12.38
CA ARG A 32 -4.07 26.82 -13.33
C ARG A 32 -3.09 26.03 -14.19
N GLY A 33 -2.57 24.91 -13.69
CA GLY A 33 -1.72 23.99 -14.47
C GLY A 33 -2.38 23.42 -15.72
N PHE A 34 -3.72 23.45 -15.82
CA PHE A 34 -4.45 23.05 -17.01
C PHE A 34 -4.60 24.16 -18.06
N GLU A 35 -4.40 25.42 -17.70
CA GLU A 35 -4.55 26.56 -18.62
C GLU A 35 -3.30 26.76 -19.48
N SER A 36 -2.12 26.55 -18.89
CA SER A 36 -0.83 26.77 -19.55
C SER A 36 0.28 25.92 -18.92
N GLY A 37 1.43 25.84 -19.60
CA GLY A 37 2.61 25.13 -19.11
C GLY A 37 2.60 23.63 -19.39
N VAL A 38 3.29 22.88 -18.52
CA VAL A 38 3.61 21.46 -18.72
C VAL A 38 2.37 20.55 -18.79
N PHE A 39 1.29 20.93 -18.11
CA PHE A 39 0.08 20.11 -17.96
C PHE A 39 -1.16 20.71 -18.63
N ALA A 40 -0.96 21.66 -19.57
CA ALA A 40 -2.07 22.30 -20.27
C ALA A 40 -2.99 21.27 -20.96
N LEU A 41 -4.31 21.43 -20.79
CA LEU A 41 -5.32 20.56 -21.41
C LEU A 41 -5.59 20.99 -22.86
N THR A 42 -4.67 20.70 -23.78
CA THR A 42 -4.87 21.00 -25.21
C THR A 42 -5.66 19.88 -25.91
N ALA A 43 -6.62 20.27 -26.75
CA ALA A 43 -7.48 19.34 -27.49
C ALA A 43 -6.79 18.61 -28.67
N ASN A 44 -5.57 19.00 -29.07
CA ASN A 44 -4.79 18.28 -30.09
C ASN A 44 -3.96 17.18 -29.42
N LEU A 45 -4.33 15.94 -29.72
CA LEU A 45 -4.15 14.76 -28.87
C LEU A 45 -3.23 13.67 -29.46
N GLU A 46 -2.58 13.90 -30.60
CA GLU A 46 -1.98 12.80 -31.37
C GLU A 46 -0.49 12.51 -31.09
N SER A 47 0.29 13.43 -30.50
CA SER A 47 1.71 13.14 -30.22
C SER A 47 1.92 12.52 -28.83
N THR A 48 2.70 11.43 -28.80
CA THR A 48 3.19 10.79 -27.57
C THR A 48 4.26 11.62 -26.85
N ASP A 49 4.84 12.62 -27.51
CA ASP A 49 5.95 13.46 -27.03
C ASP A 49 5.50 14.87 -26.55
N GLY A 50 4.39 14.93 -25.82
CA GLY A 50 3.86 16.19 -25.28
C GLY A 50 4.67 16.75 -24.08
N PRO A 51 4.43 18.01 -23.67
CA PRO A 51 5.12 18.64 -22.53
C PRO A 51 5.10 17.82 -21.23
N ALA A 52 3.94 17.23 -20.88
CA ALA A 52 3.81 16.35 -19.72
C ALA A 52 4.69 15.09 -19.83
N HIS A 53 4.82 14.53 -21.04
CA HIS A 53 5.69 13.38 -21.27
C HIS A 53 7.16 13.75 -21.06
N ASN A 54 7.60 14.88 -21.62
CA ASN A 54 8.97 15.37 -21.46
C ASN A 54 9.29 15.74 -20.01
N TYR A 55 8.33 16.30 -19.28
CA TYR A 55 8.48 16.56 -17.85
C TYR A 55 8.72 15.28 -17.06
N TRP A 56 7.87 14.26 -17.22
CA TRP A 56 8.07 12.99 -16.52
C TRP A 56 9.39 12.33 -16.90
N ARG A 57 9.70 12.27 -18.19
CA ARG A 57 10.97 11.70 -18.67
C ARG A 57 12.17 12.43 -18.06
N GLY A 58 12.18 13.75 -18.12
CA GLY A 58 13.24 14.58 -17.52
C GLY A 58 13.36 14.41 -16.02
N LEU A 59 12.23 14.34 -15.30
CA LEU A 59 12.23 14.17 -13.85
C LEU A 59 12.83 12.81 -13.43
N PHE A 60 12.55 11.73 -14.16
CA PHE A 60 13.13 10.41 -13.89
C PHE A 60 14.60 10.27 -14.35
N GLU A 61 14.99 10.94 -15.43
CA GLU A 61 16.33 10.79 -16.02
C GLU A 61 17.36 11.76 -15.44
N SER A 62 16.94 12.99 -15.17
CA SER A 62 17.82 14.11 -14.80
C SER A 62 17.47 14.74 -13.45
N GLY A 63 16.37 14.32 -12.81
CA GLY A 63 15.87 14.94 -11.59
C GLY A 63 15.14 16.27 -11.84
N PRO A 64 14.76 16.98 -10.76
CA PRO A 64 13.99 18.20 -10.86
C PRO A 64 14.82 19.37 -11.42
N SER A 65 14.27 20.09 -12.40
CA SER A 65 14.89 21.30 -13.00
C SER A 65 14.29 22.61 -12.49
N GLY A 66 13.37 22.55 -11.53
CA GLY A 66 12.62 23.69 -11.02
C GLY A 66 11.68 23.32 -9.86
N PRO A 67 10.76 24.21 -9.47
CA PRO A 67 9.74 23.90 -8.47
C PRO A 67 8.82 22.78 -8.95
N ASN A 68 8.21 22.06 -8.01
CA ASN A 68 7.27 21.00 -8.33
C ASN A 68 5.96 21.61 -8.85
N PRO A 69 5.59 21.39 -10.13
CA PRO A 69 4.37 21.95 -10.71
C PRO A 69 3.10 21.37 -10.09
N LEU A 70 3.18 20.28 -9.30
CA LEU A 70 2.03 19.67 -8.61
C LEU A 70 1.88 20.13 -7.15
N ASP A 71 2.65 21.13 -6.69
CA ASP A 71 2.53 21.64 -5.31
C ASP A 71 1.25 22.43 -5.08
N ASP A 72 0.75 23.14 -6.09
CA ASP A 72 -0.49 23.90 -6.04
C ASP A 72 -1.71 23.13 -6.61
N ALA A 73 -1.50 21.88 -7.02
CA ALA A 73 -2.55 21.05 -7.60
C ALA A 73 -3.63 20.75 -6.53
N PRO A 74 -4.89 21.17 -6.74
CA PRO A 74 -5.96 20.96 -5.79
C PRO A 74 -6.53 19.54 -5.93
N ILE A 75 -5.76 18.58 -5.44
CA ILE A 75 -6.11 17.16 -5.48
C ILE A 75 -7.00 16.85 -4.28
N VAL A 76 -8.05 16.08 -4.51
CA VAL A 76 -9.00 15.68 -3.48
C VAL A 76 -9.33 14.21 -3.62
N ARG A 77 -9.63 13.57 -2.49
CA ARG A 77 -10.26 12.26 -2.44
C ARG A 77 -11.73 12.45 -2.18
N ILE A 78 -12.58 11.78 -2.94
CA ILE A 78 -14.03 11.85 -2.74
C ILE A 78 -14.58 10.45 -2.51
N GLU A 79 -15.30 10.28 -1.42
CA GLU A 79 -15.90 9.02 -1.01
C GLU A 79 -17.41 9.10 -1.18
N VAL A 80 -17.93 8.31 -2.12
CA VAL A 80 -19.35 8.20 -2.43
C VAL A 80 -19.88 6.96 -1.76
N SER A 81 -20.64 7.14 -0.68
CA SER A 81 -21.40 6.06 -0.04
C SER A 81 -22.81 6.11 -0.60
N SER A 82 -23.24 5.06 -1.29
CA SER A 82 -24.59 5.03 -1.83
C SER A 82 -25.19 3.63 -1.69
N PRO A 83 -26.50 3.52 -1.36
CA PRO A 83 -27.19 2.25 -1.34
C PRO A 83 -26.98 1.53 -2.67
N ALA A 84 -26.70 0.23 -2.62
CA ALA A 84 -26.25 -0.61 -3.74
C ALA A 84 -27.15 -0.64 -5.00
N LYS A 85 -28.27 0.12 -5.03
CA LYS A 85 -29.29 0.11 -6.07
C LYS A 85 -29.43 1.43 -6.84
N ASP A 86 -28.77 2.52 -6.43
CA ASP A 86 -28.90 3.80 -7.12
C ASP A 86 -28.21 3.81 -8.51
N ARG A 87 -28.75 4.59 -9.44
CA ARG A 87 -28.29 4.71 -10.84
C ARG A 87 -26.85 5.20 -10.91
N VAL A 88 -26.47 6.15 -10.07
CA VAL A 88 -25.11 6.73 -10.07
C VAL A 88 -24.10 5.72 -9.56
N SER A 89 -24.41 4.95 -8.53
CA SER A 89 -23.55 3.86 -8.05
C SER A 89 -23.33 2.81 -9.11
N ARG A 90 -24.38 2.42 -9.85
CA ARG A 90 -24.24 1.51 -11.00
C ARG A 90 -23.40 2.11 -12.12
N SER A 91 -23.54 3.41 -12.40
CA SER A 91 -22.69 4.11 -13.36
C SER A 91 -21.23 4.17 -12.89
N LEU A 92 -20.95 4.45 -11.62
CA LEU A 92 -19.60 4.50 -11.06
C LEU A 92 -18.94 3.11 -10.97
N LEU A 93 -19.69 2.08 -10.57
CA LEU A 93 -19.22 0.69 -10.47
C LEU A 93 -19.09 0.02 -11.84
N GLY A 94 -19.95 0.40 -12.79
CA GLY A 94 -19.98 -0.13 -14.16
C GLY A 94 -19.11 0.67 -15.15
N ALA A 95 -18.70 1.89 -14.79
CA ALA A 95 -17.85 2.73 -15.63
C ALA A 95 -16.46 2.12 -15.76
N LYS A 96 -16.20 1.50 -16.92
CA LYS A 96 -14.83 1.31 -17.45
C LYS A 96 -14.24 2.64 -17.95
N LEU A 97 -14.71 3.78 -17.44
CA LEU A 97 -14.35 5.08 -17.97
C LEU A 97 -12.90 5.44 -17.54
N PRO A 98 -12.07 5.93 -18.47
CA PRO A 98 -10.68 6.28 -18.19
C PRO A 98 -10.57 7.48 -17.23
N TRP A 99 -11.47 8.45 -17.38
CA TRP A 99 -11.60 9.65 -16.53
C TRP A 99 -13.05 10.16 -16.52
N LEU A 100 -13.50 10.57 -15.35
CA LEU A 100 -14.81 11.16 -15.09
C LEU A 100 -14.70 12.68 -14.95
N GLU A 101 -15.76 13.37 -15.34
CA GLU A 101 -16.00 14.79 -15.04
C GLU A 101 -17.31 14.89 -14.27
N PHE A 102 -17.33 15.68 -13.20
CA PHE A 102 -18.53 15.94 -12.42
C PHE A 102 -18.45 17.30 -11.74
N GLU A 103 -19.57 17.73 -11.15
CA GLU A 103 -19.68 18.98 -10.41
C GLU A 103 -20.16 18.71 -8.97
N THR A 104 -19.65 19.50 -8.02
CA THR A 104 -20.14 19.52 -6.65
C THR A 104 -21.10 20.68 -6.41
N GLY A 105 -22.06 20.47 -5.52
CA GLY A 105 -23.06 21.45 -5.13
C GLY A 105 -24.35 21.39 -5.97
N ASP A 106 -24.58 20.29 -6.68
CA ASP A 106 -25.88 19.98 -7.29
C ASP A 106 -26.87 19.54 -6.21
N PRO A 107 -27.98 20.28 -5.96
CA PRO A 107 -28.96 19.91 -4.95
C PRO A 107 -29.61 18.54 -5.17
N ASN A 108 -29.59 18.02 -6.41
CA ASN A 108 -30.12 16.71 -6.78
C ASN A 108 -29.01 15.66 -6.98
N GLY A 109 -27.78 15.99 -6.59
CA GLY A 109 -26.62 15.11 -6.70
C GLY A 109 -26.65 13.95 -5.70
N VAL A 110 -25.60 13.12 -5.78
CA VAL A 110 -25.40 12.01 -4.86
C VAL A 110 -24.55 12.44 -3.67
N PRO A 111 -24.93 12.09 -2.43
CA PRO A 111 -24.12 12.41 -1.26
C PRO A 111 -22.72 11.83 -1.35
N ALA A 112 -21.73 12.65 -1.04
CA ALA A 112 -20.34 12.25 -0.96
C ALA A 112 -19.61 13.08 0.10
N VAL A 113 -18.44 12.59 0.51
CA VAL A 113 -17.53 13.32 1.40
C VAL A 113 -16.23 13.58 0.66
N LEU A 114 -15.81 14.84 0.65
CA LEU A 114 -14.60 15.31 0.03
C LEU A 114 -13.51 15.51 1.09
N PHE A 115 -12.34 14.95 0.85
CA PHE A 115 -11.13 15.12 1.65
C PHE A 115 -10.07 15.81 0.79
N ASP A 116 -9.38 16.80 1.34
CA ASP A 116 -8.20 17.36 0.68
C ASP A 116 -7.12 16.27 0.60
N ALA A 117 -6.58 16.00 -0.58
CA ALA A 117 -5.52 15.00 -0.77
C ALA A 117 -4.11 15.60 -0.67
N GLY A 118 -4.00 16.85 -0.19
CA GLY A 118 -2.76 17.46 0.24
C GLY A 118 -2.21 16.87 1.55
N MET A 119 -0.99 17.28 1.92
CA MET A 119 -0.20 16.71 3.01
C MET A 119 -0.93 16.53 4.36
N LYS A 120 -1.86 17.42 4.71
CA LYS A 120 -2.61 17.36 5.97
C LYS A 120 -4.07 16.91 5.79
N GLY A 121 -4.67 17.20 4.64
CA GLY A 121 -6.09 16.94 4.38
C GLY A 121 -6.47 15.47 4.37
N LEU A 122 -5.54 14.58 3.99
CA LEU A 122 -5.78 13.13 3.98
C LEU A 122 -6.07 12.56 5.38
N PHE A 123 -5.64 13.26 6.41
CA PHE A 123 -5.78 12.87 7.81
C PHE A 123 -6.87 13.64 8.54
N ASP A 124 -7.65 14.45 7.82
CA ASP A 124 -8.86 15.07 8.35
C ASP A 124 -10.01 14.06 8.30
N SER A 125 -10.56 13.72 9.48
CA SER A 125 -11.64 12.74 9.60
C SER A 125 -13.02 13.30 9.25
N GLU A 126 -13.22 14.62 9.32
CA GLU A 126 -14.54 15.21 9.12
C GLU A 126 -14.88 15.32 7.63
N GLY A 127 -13.90 15.72 6.82
CA GLY A 127 -14.10 16.01 5.40
C GLY A 127 -15.20 17.06 5.16
N VAL A 128 -15.57 17.27 3.90
CA VAL A 128 -16.64 18.18 3.51
C VAL A 128 -17.76 17.41 2.84
N ASN A 129 -18.95 17.43 3.42
CA ASN A 129 -20.14 16.87 2.80
C ASN A 129 -20.48 17.65 1.51
N VAL A 130 -20.58 16.93 0.40
CA VAL A 130 -20.92 17.49 -0.92
C VAL A 130 -21.98 16.64 -1.61
N GLN A 131 -22.63 17.22 -2.61
CA GLN A 131 -23.51 16.51 -3.53
C GLN A 131 -22.87 16.48 -4.92
N ILE A 132 -22.71 15.29 -5.50
CA ILE A 132 -22.12 15.08 -6.82
C ILE A 132 -23.20 15.01 -7.89
N GLY A 133 -23.16 15.95 -8.83
CA GLY A 133 -24.03 16.01 -10.00
C GLY A 133 -23.27 15.94 -11.31
N HIS A 134 -24.02 15.89 -12.41
CA HIS A 134 -23.47 16.02 -13.78
C HIS A 134 -22.34 15.04 -14.16
N LEU A 135 -22.37 13.83 -13.61
CA LEU A 135 -21.36 12.80 -13.88
C LEU A 135 -21.35 12.36 -15.36
N ARG A 136 -20.21 12.52 -16.03
CA ARG A 136 -19.97 12.10 -17.42
C ARG A 136 -18.53 11.67 -17.66
N GLU A 137 -18.26 11.05 -18.80
CA GLU A 137 -16.89 10.86 -19.27
C GLU A 137 -16.26 12.21 -19.61
N SER A 138 -15.02 12.44 -19.17
CA SER A 138 -14.32 13.68 -19.48
C SER A 138 -13.86 13.69 -20.94
N ARG A 139 -14.18 14.76 -21.68
CA ARG A 139 -13.59 15.00 -23.01
C ARG A 139 -12.06 15.17 -22.97
N PHE A 140 -11.51 15.46 -21.80
CA PHE A 140 -10.08 15.60 -21.57
C PHE A 140 -9.39 14.29 -21.16
N SER A 141 -10.11 13.15 -21.18
CA SER A 141 -9.59 11.85 -20.78
C SER A 141 -8.21 11.50 -21.36
N PRO A 142 -7.92 11.74 -22.66
CA PRO A 142 -6.60 11.41 -23.20
C PRO A 142 -5.49 12.33 -22.66
N ALA A 143 -5.77 13.63 -22.46
CA ALA A 143 -4.81 14.56 -21.85
C ALA A 143 -4.55 14.22 -20.38
N LEU A 144 -5.61 13.98 -19.59
CA LEU A 144 -5.51 13.58 -18.19
C LEU A 144 -4.76 12.26 -18.02
N LYS A 145 -4.94 11.30 -18.94
CA LYS A 145 -4.15 10.05 -18.97
C LYS A 145 -2.67 10.30 -19.22
N ARG A 146 -2.27 11.30 -20.01
CA ARG A 146 -0.84 11.61 -20.19
C ARG A 146 -0.23 12.29 -18.96
N ILE A 147 -1.03 13.05 -18.22
CA ILE A 147 -0.58 13.82 -17.06
C ILE A 147 -0.48 12.92 -15.82
N PHE A 148 -1.53 12.15 -15.53
CA PHE A 148 -1.73 11.43 -14.27
C PHE A 148 -1.77 9.90 -14.44
N ASP A 149 -0.96 9.37 -15.36
CA ASP A 149 -0.79 7.93 -15.55
C ASP A 149 0.69 7.63 -15.81
N MET A 150 1.08 6.37 -15.68
CA MET A 150 2.50 5.97 -15.76
C MET A 150 3.03 5.85 -17.19
N GLY A 151 2.27 6.24 -18.21
CA GLY A 151 2.62 6.00 -19.62
C GLY A 151 3.98 6.57 -20.05
N SER A 152 4.39 7.67 -19.42
CA SER A 152 5.66 8.36 -19.67
C SER A 152 6.76 7.98 -18.69
N TRP A 153 6.47 7.14 -17.69
CA TRP A 153 7.45 6.78 -16.66
C TRP A 153 8.28 5.60 -17.16
N PRO A 154 9.61 5.61 -17.01
CA PRO A 154 10.46 4.50 -17.46
C PRO A 154 10.21 3.24 -16.62
N ASN A 155 10.41 2.07 -17.23
CA ASN A 155 10.49 0.82 -16.48
C ASN A 155 11.88 0.68 -15.86
N ALA A 156 11.95 0.25 -14.60
CA ALA A 156 13.21 -0.20 -14.05
C ALA A 156 13.57 -1.56 -14.66
N ASP A 157 14.83 -1.70 -15.07
CA ASP A 157 15.38 -3.00 -15.41
C ASP A 157 15.64 -3.84 -14.14
N GLU A 158 15.81 -5.15 -14.35
CA GLU A 158 16.07 -6.10 -13.27
C GLU A 158 17.37 -5.78 -12.50
N VAL A 159 18.37 -5.16 -13.13
CA VAL A 159 19.65 -4.82 -12.49
C VAL A 159 19.45 -3.73 -11.44
N LYS A 160 18.70 -2.67 -11.77
CA LYS A 160 18.37 -1.60 -10.80
C LYS A 160 17.58 -2.12 -9.61
N ILE A 161 16.59 -2.97 -9.86
CA ILE A 161 15.78 -3.60 -8.79
C ILE A 161 16.66 -4.48 -7.89
N LYS A 162 17.51 -5.34 -8.50
CA LYS A 162 18.44 -6.19 -7.75
C LYS A 162 19.47 -5.38 -6.97
N LYS A 163 19.93 -4.25 -7.50
CA LYS A 163 20.85 -3.36 -6.77
C LYS A 163 20.16 -2.79 -5.53
N ALA A 164 19.00 -2.17 -5.70
CA ALA A 164 18.25 -1.56 -4.59
C ALA A 164 17.91 -2.57 -3.47
N LEU A 165 17.57 -3.81 -3.86
CA LEU A 165 17.24 -4.88 -2.91
C LEU A 165 18.45 -5.71 -2.46
N GLY A 166 19.59 -5.66 -3.15
CA GLY A 166 20.79 -6.43 -2.85
C GLY A 166 21.68 -5.78 -1.80
N GLU A 167 21.46 -4.49 -1.51
CA GLU A 167 22.17 -3.73 -0.48
C GLU A 167 21.59 -3.99 0.93
N VAL A 168 20.48 -4.72 1.05
CA VAL A 168 19.88 -5.08 2.33
C VAL A 168 20.46 -6.40 2.86
N PRO A 169 20.66 -6.55 4.18
CA PRO A 169 21.11 -7.80 4.77
C PRO A 169 19.96 -8.80 4.92
N ALA A 170 20.30 -10.02 5.34
CA ALA A 170 19.32 -11.00 5.81
C ALA A 170 18.55 -10.49 7.04
N PHE A 171 17.29 -10.90 7.14
CA PHE A 171 16.33 -10.40 8.13
C PHE A 171 16.09 -11.39 9.27
N SER A 172 16.12 -10.91 10.50
CA SER A 172 15.83 -11.73 11.68
C SER A 172 14.35 -11.67 12.10
N GLN A 173 13.64 -10.59 11.73
CA GLN A 173 12.22 -10.38 12.07
C GLN A 173 11.47 -9.64 10.96
N MET A 174 10.15 -9.85 10.92
CA MET A 174 9.18 -9.05 10.19
C MET A 174 8.25 -8.38 11.22
N LEU A 175 7.98 -7.09 11.06
CA LEU A 175 7.09 -6.32 11.92
C LEU A 175 5.93 -5.75 11.10
N ALA A 176 4.71 -6.20 11.36
CA ALA A 176 3.50 -5.50 10.91
C ALA A 176 3.27 -4.31 11.84
N ILE A 177 3.41 -3.10 11.31
CA ILE A 177 3.31 -1.87 12.09
C ILE A 177 1.83 -1.51 12.26
N ASP A 178 1.44 -1.12 13.47
CA ASP A 178 0.12 -0.52 13.65
C ASP A 178 0.08 0.84 12.98
N VAL A 179 -0.56 0.91 11.81
CA VAL A 179 -0.76 2.14 11.03
C VAL A 179 -2.23 2.51 10.89
N GLY A 180 -3.13 1.79 11.58
CA GLY A 180 -4.56 1.93 11.39
C GLY A 180 -5.13 1.08 10.27
N GLN A 181 -6.09 1.62 9.53
CA GLN A 181 -6.61 1.06 8.27
C GLN A 181 -5.61 1.29 7.14
N GLY A 182 -4.57 0.46 7.11
CA GLY A 182 -3.57 0.45 6.04
C GLY A 182 -2.53 -0.66 6.23
N GLY A 183 -1.61 -0.76 5.28
CA GLY A 183 -0.55 -1.76 5.28
C GLY A 183 0.82 -1.14 5.54
N ALA A 184 1.59 -1.70 6.48
CA ALA A 184 3.00 -1.38 6.62
C ALA A 184 3.75 -2.53 7.30
N ASN A 185 4.80 -3.02 6.66
CA ASN A 185 5.63 -4.09 7.20
C ASN A 185 7.11 -3.68 7.14
N ALA A 186 7.81 -3.74 8.26
CA ALA A 186 9.26 -3.56 8.31
C ALA A 186 9.96 -4.92 8.37
N LEU A 187 10.96 -5.12 7.52
CA LEU A 187 11.90 -6.24 7.63
C LEU A 187 13.14 -5.78 8.39
N ILE A 188 13.47 -6.51 9.45
CA ILE A 188 14.39 -6.08 10.49
C ILE A 188 15.59 -7.03 10.54
N ASP A 189 16.80 -6.48 10.54
CA ASP A 189 18.04 -7.26 10.64
C ASP A 189 18.30 -7.78 12.07
N THR A 190 19.47 -8.38 12.30
CA THR A 190 19.85 -8.88 13.64
C THR A 190 20.21 -7.79 14.64
N THR A 191 20.45 -6.57 14.19
CA THR A 191 20.71 -5.40 15.06
C THR A 191 19.42 -4.78 15.58
N GLY A 192 18.27 -5.20 15.04
CA GLY A 192 16.97 -4.65 15.35
C GLY A 192 16.61 -3.43 14.49
N THR A 193 17.36 -3.15 13.43
CA THR A 193 17.14 -2.00 12.55
C THR A 193 16.25 -2.41 11.37
N PRO A 194 15.20 -1.64 11.02
CA PRO A 194 14.49 -1.82 9.75
C PRO A 194 15.43 -1.58 8.56
N ARG A 195 15.47 -2.55 7.64
CA ARG A 195 16.33 -2.52 6.44
C ARG A 195 15.57 -2.56 5.14
N LEU A 196 14.26 -2.80 5.19
CA LEU A 196 13.34 -2.71 4.07
C LEU A 196 11.93 -2.48 4.61
N TYR A 197 11.15 -1.66 3.91
CA TYR A 197 9.71 -1.55 4.14
C TYR A 197 8.95 -2.19 2.98
N PHE A 198 7.90 -2.93 3.31
CA PHE A 198 6.88 -3.36 2.38
C PHE A 198 5.59 -2.66 2.77
N ASP A 199 5.28 -1.62 1.99
CA ASP A 199 4.35 -0.55 2.28
C ASP A 199 4.75 0.34 3.48
N VAL A 200 4.30 1.60 3.42
CA VAL A 200 4.39 2.60 4.49
C VAL A 200 3.05 3.33 4.59
N GLY A 201 2.01 2.55 4.84
CA GLY A 201 0.61 2.97 4.90
C GLY A 201 0.22 3.76 6.14
N ALA A 202 -1.01 4.26 6.12
CA ALA A 202 -1.70 4.87 7.26
C ALA A 202 -3.21 4.90 7.01
N GLY A 203 -4.00 4.89 8.09
CA GLY A 203 -5.42 5.23 8.04
C GLY A 203 -5.64 6.65 7.50
N MET A 204 -6.67 6.84 6.68
CA MET A 204 -6.86 8.07 5.91
C MET A 204 -8.35 8.31 5.62
N GLY A 205 -8.75 9.57 5.39
CA GLY A 205 -10.11 9.96 5.05
C GLY A 205 -11.06 9.68 6.21
N ARG A 206 -12.17 8.99 5.94
CA ARG A 206 -13.07 8.51 7.02
C ARG A 206 -12.39 7.58 8.02
N HIS A 207 -11.25 6.99 7.65
CA HIS A 207 -10.44 6.13 8.50
C HIS A 207 -9.20 6.80 9.07
N SER A 208 -9.03 8.12 8.89
CA SER A 208 -7.89 8.84 9.48
C SER A 208 -7.83 8.73 10.99
N GLY A 209 -9.00 8.70 11.66
CA GLY A 209 -9.10 8.44 13.11
C GLY A 209 -8.60 7.06 13.54
N SER A 210 -8.38 6.13 12.59
CA SER A 210 -7.76 4.84 12.86
C SER A 210 -6.23 4.92 12.87
N THR A 211 -5.60 6.00 12.40
CA THR A 211 -4.14 6.15 12.48
C THR A 211 -3.73 6.41 13.93
N PRO A 212 -2.71 5.71 14.47
CA PRO A 212 -2.23 6.00 15.82
C PRO A 212 -1.73 7.46 15.91
N PRO A 213 -2.06 8.19 17.00
CA PRO A 213 -1.66 9.58 17.15
C PRO A 213 -0.13 9.77 17.24
N ASN A 214 0.59 8.73 17.64
CA ASN A 214 2.04 8.66 17.76
C ASN A 214 2.65 7.69 16.74
N LEU A 215 1.98 7.48 15.59
CA LEU A 215 2.54 6.68 14.51
C LEU A 215 3.88 7.28 14.08
N SER A 216 4.92 6.46 14.13
CA SER A 216 6.22 6.83 13.62
C SER A 216 6.84 5.67 12.85
N PHE A 217 7.77 6.01 11.97
CA PHE A 217 8.57 5.06 11.22
C PHE A 217 10.05 5.35 11.39
N CYS A 218 10.87 4.30 11.34
CA CYS A 218 12.31 4.47 11.35
C CYS A 218 12.82 4.76 9.94
N ALA A 219 13.01 6.04 9.58
CA ALA A 219 13.51 6.47 8.28
C ALA A 219 15.05 6.71 8.23
N CYS A 220 15.81 6.21 9.21
CA CYS A 220 17.18 6.67 9.47
C CYS A 220 18.28 6.11 8.54
N ARG A 221 17.99 5.08 7.71
CA ARG A 221 19.01 4.39 6.89
C ARG A 221 18.80 4.50 5.39
N GLY A 222 17.84 5.30 4.91
CA GLY A 222 17.54 5.38 3.48
C GLY A 222 17.12 4.03 2.89
N GLN A 223 16.57 3.14 3.70
CA GLN A 223 16.21 1.79 3.29
C GLN A 223 15.18 1.78 2.16
N PRO A 224 15.22 0.80 1.24
CA PRO A 224 14.24 0.71 0.16
C PRO A 224 12.83 0.47 0.69
N ILE A 225 11.86 1.05 -0.01
CA ILE A 225 10.43 0.88 0.22
C ILE A 225 9.85 0.16 -1.00
N VAL A 226 9.31 -1.04 -0.79
CA VAL A 226 8.53 -1.77 -1.80
C VAL A 226 7.07 -1.43 -1.58
N LEU A 227 6.46 -0.73 -2.53
CA LEU A 227 5.03 -0.46 -2.54
C LEU A 227 4.31 -1.64 -3.21
N SER A 228 3.44 -2.33 -2.48
CA SER A 228 2.70 -3.48 -2.97
C SER A 228 1.71 -3.08 -4.06
N HIS A 229 0.98 -1.99 -3.89
CA HIS A 229 0.15 -1.34 -4.92
C HIS A 229 -0.10 0.12 -4.54
N TRP A 230 -0.68 0.87 -5.47
CA TRP A 230 -0.79 2.32 -5.35
C TRP A 230 -1.92 2.84 -4.45
N ASP A 231 -2.75 2.00 -3.83
CA ASP A 231 -3.82 2.55 -2.99
C ASP A 231 -3.27 3.34 -1.80
N THR A 232 -3.95 4.42 -1.48
CA THR A 232 -3.48 5.47 -0.56
C THR A 232 -3.05 4.94 0.81
N ASP A 233 -3.79 3.97 1.35
CA ASP A 233 -3.55 3.30 2.62
C ASP A 233 -2.27 2.44 2.67
N HIS A 234 -1.51 2.33 1.58
CA HIS A 234 -0.22 1.63 1.51
C HIS A 234 0.99 2.58 1.40
N TRP A 235 0.75 3.88 1.19
CA TRP A 235 1.83 4.90 1.13
C TRP A 235 1.56 6.17 1.94
N ALA A 236 0.34 6.37 2.46
CA ALA A 236 -0.04 7.59 3.17
C ALA A 236 0.87 7.89 4.37
N GLY A 237 1.46 6.89 5.02
CA GLY A 237 2.43 7.08 6.10
C GLY A 237 3.65 7.90 5.69
N ALA A 238 4.04 7.91 4.41
CA ALA A 238 5.11 8.79 3.91
C ALA A 238 4.75 10.30 3.97
N ARG A 239 3.49 10.66 4.15
CA ARG A 239 3.06 12.04 4.43
C ARG A 239 3.27 12.44 5.89
N LEU A 240 3.22 11.46 6.79
CA LEU A 240 3.50 11.64 8.22
C LEU A 240 5.01 11.56 8.49
N GLU A 241 5.72 10.76 7.72
CA GLU A 241 7.18 10.63 7.73
C GLU A 241 7.79 11.06 6.38
N PRO A 242 7.94 12.38 6.14
CA PRO A 242 8.39 12.89 4.84
C PRO A 242 9.83 12.54 4.50
N ARG A 243 10.65 12.03 5.44
CA ARG A 243 12.00 11.54 5.11
C ARG A 243 11.96 10.36 4.14
N PHE A 244 10.85 9.61 4.10
CA PHE A 244 10.64 8.56 3.10
C PHE A 244 10.56 9.06 1.67
N LEU A 245 10.27 10.35 1.44
CA LEU A 245 10.28 10.92 0.09
C LEU A 245 11.69 10.89 -0.54
N ALA A 246 12.74 10.92 0.27
CA ALA A 246 14.13 10.84 -0.20
C ALA A 246 14.67 9.40 -0.32
N HIS A 247 13.83 8.37 -0.12
CA HIS A 247 14.25 6.97 -0.18
C HIS A 247 14.06 6.39 -1.59
N VAL A 248 14.58 5.19 -1.83
CA VAL A 248 14.31 4.42 -3.06
C VAL A 248 12.99 3.68 -2.92
N TRP A 249 12.06 3.96 -3.84
CA TRP A 249 10.77 3.28 -3.93
C TRP A 249 10.78 2.27 -5.07
N ILE A 250 10.29 1.06 -4.84
CA ILE A 250 10.00 0.06 -5.86
C ILE A 250 8.50 -0.12 -5.91
N ALA A 251 7.87 0.20 -7.04
CA ALA A 251 6.41 0.17 -7.17
C ALA A 251 5.97 -0.54 -8.45
N PRO A 252 4.83 -1.24 -8.46
CA PRO A 252 4.33 -1.89 -9.67
C PRO A 252 3.90 -0.87 -10.72
N ARG A 253 4.02 -1.26 -11.98
CA ARG A 253 3.35 -0.56 -13.07
C ARG A 253 1.84 -0.80 -12.99
N GLN A 254 1.09 0.23 -12.60
CA GLN A 254 -0.37 0.16 -12.48
C GLN A 254 -1.04 1.42 -13.01
N ARG A 255 -2.37 1.34 -13.10
CA ARG A 255 -3.20 2.51 -13.38
C ARG A 255 -3.31 3.37 -12.12
N ILE A 256 -2.70 4.55 -12.15
CA ILE A 256 -2.66 5.51 -11.02
C ILE A 256 -3.53 6.75 -11.29
N GLY A 257 -3.62 7.68 -10.37
CA GLY A 257 -4.40 8.93 -10.50
C GLY A 257 -3.65 10.15 -9.95
N PRO A 258 -4.34 11.28 -9.76
CA PRO A 258 -3.71 12.53 -9.32
C PRO A 258 -2.88 12.40 -8.04
N SER A 259 -3.42 11.86 -6.94
CA SER A 259 -2.71 11.81 -5.65
C SER A 259 -1.42 10.99 -5.72
N HIS A 260 -1.44 9.87 -6.43
CA HIS A 260 -0.30 9.01 -6.70
C HIS A 260 0.79 9.71 -7.52
N THR A 261 0.36 10.44 -8.55
CA THR A 261 1.23 11.20 -9.44
C THR A 261 1.91 12.31 -8.66
N LYS A 262 1.16 12.96 -7.75
CA LYS A 262 1.72 13.92 -6.80
C LYS A 262 2.73 13.26 -5.86
N LEU A 263 2.44 12.12 -5.24
CA LEU A 263 3.41 11.39 -4.41
C LEU A 263 4.70 11.12 -5.19
N ALA A 264 4.59 10.63 -6.42
CA ALA A 264 5.75 10.34 -7.25
C ALA A 264 6.57 11.60 -7.58
N SER A 265 5.90 12.71 -7.89
CA SER A 265 6.56 13.99 -8.07
C SER A 265 7.28 14.43 -6.79
N ASP A 266 6.62 14.34 -5.64
CA ASP A 266 7.17 14.74 -4.36
C ASP A 266 8.41 13.88 -3.98
N ILE A 267 8.41 12.57 -4.27
CA ILE A 267 9.57 11.69 -4.10
C ILE A 267 10.75 12.17 -4.97
N LEU A 268 10.51 12.37 -6.27
CA LEU A 268 11.57 12.75 -7.21
C LEU A 268 12.11 14.17 -6.93
N HIS A 269 11.24 15.09 -6.48
CA HIS A 269 11.65 16.44 -6.03
C HIS A 269 12.36 16.43 -4.68
N ALA A 270 12.15 15.41 -3.84
CA ALA A 270 12.91 15.18 -2.62
C ALA A 270 14.25 14.44 -2.87
N HIS A 271 14.65 14.27 -4.14
CA HIS A 271 15.82 13.51 -4.56
C HIS A 271 15.79 12.01 -4.18
N GLY A 272 14.60 11.47 -3.95
CA GLY A 272 14.39 10.02 -3.91
C GLY A 272 14.30 9.42 -5.31
N ASP A 273 14.25 8.10 -5.37
CA ASP A 273 14.15 7.34 -6.62
C ASP A 273 12.84 6.54 -6.67
N ILE A 274 12.30 6.33 -7.88
CA ILE A 274 11.17 5.44 -8.11
C ILE A 274 11.53 4.43 -9.20
N LEU A 275 11.57 3.15 -8.84
CA LEU A 275 11.85 2.02 -9.71
C LEU A 275 10.53 1.32 -10.07
N ILE A 276 10.02 1.60 -11.27
CA ILE A 276 8.76 1.01 -11.74
C ILE A 276 8.98 -0.43 -12.19
N TYR A 277 8.46 -1.37 -11.41
CA TYR A 277 8.48 -2.79 -11.68
C TYR A 277 7.37 -3.17 -12.67
N ALA A 278 7.76 -3.42 -13.93
CA ALA A 278 6.82 -3.81 -15.00
C ALA A 278 7.03 -5.25 -15.50
N SER A 279 7.97 -5.99 -14.90
CA SER A 279 8.23 -7.38 -15.26
C SER A 279 7.09 -8.28 -14.82
N LYS A 280 6.78 -9.31 -15.62
CA LYS A 280 5.85 -10.39 -15.25
C LYS A 280 6.55 -11.56 -14.55
N LYS A 281 7.87 -11.50 -14.44
CA LYS A 281 8.68 -12.53 -13.77
C LYS A 281 8.99 -12.04 -12.36
N ALA A 282 9.14 -12.96 -11.42
CA ALA A 282 9.70 -12.63 -10.12
C ALA A 282 11.19 -12.29 -10.25
N VAL A 283 11.67 -11.39 -9.41
CA VAL A 283 13.10 -11.13 -9.23
C VAL A 283 13.52 -11.75 -7.90
N GLU A 284 14.61 -12.51 -7.93
CA GLU A 284 15.19 -13.14 -6.74
C GLU A 284 16.53 -12.51 -6.39
N ILE A 285 16.74 -12.26 -5.10
CA ILE A 285 17.95 -11.72 -4.50
C ILE A 285 18.40 -12.67 -3.39
N SER A 286 19.67 -13.07 -3.41
CA SER A 286 20.30 -13.75 -2.28
C SER A 286 20.75 -12.71 -1.27
N LEU A 287 20.33 -12.87 -0.03
CA LEU A 287 20.76 -12.01 1.06
C LEU A 287 21.94 -12.66 1.77
N GLN A 288 22.60 -11.90 2.66
CA GLN A 288 23.69 -12.41 3.51
C GLN A 288 23.56 -11.77 4.89
N TRP A 289 23.97 -12.46 5.96
CA TRP A 289 24.08 -11.82 7.27
C TRP A 289 25.29 -10.88 7.32
N GLU A 290 25.10 -9.69 7.89
CA GLU A 290 26.17 -8.70 8.06
C GLU A 290 27.26 -9.10 9.07
N ASN A 291 26.99 -10.03 10.00
CA ASN A 291 27.91 -10.34 11.10
C ASN A 291 28.64 -11.69 10.91
N PRO A 292 29.97 -11.69 10.71
CA PRO A 292 30.78 -12.89 10.49
C PRO A 292 30.76 -13.93 11.62
N ARG A 293 30.40 -13.54 12.86
CA ARG A 293 30.24 -14.50 13.97
C ARG A 293 29.05 -15.44 13.76
N TRP A 294 28.02 -15.00 13.04
CA TRP A 294 26.89 -15.84 12.62
C TRP A 294 27.20 -16.65 11.35
N VAL A 295 28.06 -16.11 10.47
CA VAL A 295 28.56 -16.78 9.25
C VAL A 295 29.35 -18.05 9.57
N LYS A 296 30.10 -18.10 10.68
CA LYS A 296 30.87 -19.31 11.08
C LYS A 296 30.00 -20.49 11.53
N GLN A 297 28.69 -20.30 11.77
CA GLN A 297 27.78 -21.39 12.16
C GLN A 297 26.83 -21.85 11.03
N HIS A 298 26.75 -21.15 9.89
CA HIS A 298 25.66 -21.31 8.92
C HIS A 298 26.10 -21.26 7.44
N ALA A 299 27.22 -21.90 7.06
CA ALA A 299 27.80 -21.80 5.71
C ALA A 299 26.84 -22.20 4.55
N GLY A 300 26.21 -21.21 3.91
CA GLY A 300 25.35 -21.28 2.69
C GLY A 300 24.61 -19.94 2.47
N PRO A 301 24.04 -19.62 1.27
CA PRO A 301 23.48 -18.29 1.04
C PRO A 301 22.26 -18.02 1.93
N ASP A 302 22.44 -17.09 2.88
CA ASP A 302 21.46 -16.76 3.90
C ASP A 302 20.29 -15.96 3.33
N GLN A 303 19.14 -16.61 3.28
CA GLN A 303 17.89 -16.08 2.79
C GLN A 303 17.84 -15.72 1.29
N ARG A 304 16.64 -15.90 0.74
CA ARG A 304 16.27 -15.44 -0.60
C ARG A 304 15.08 -14.52 -0.48
N LEU A 305 15.24 -13.29 -0.95
CA LEU A 305 14.13 -12.37 -1.14
C LEU A 305 13.64 -12.51 -2.58
N SER A 306 12.34 -12.71 -2.75
CA SER A 306 11.70 -12.73 -4.07
C SER A 306 10.62 -11.65 -4.13
N LEU A 307 10.76 -10.73 -5.08
CA LEU A 307 9.72 -9.77 -5.42
C LEU A 307 8.85 -10.37 -6.53
N VAL A 308 7.56 -10.56 -6.25
CA VAL A 308 6.66 -11.37 -7.07
C VAL A 308 5.56 -10.49 -7.65
N PRO A 309 5.51 -10.28 -8.98
CA PRO A 309 4.38 -9.61 -9.60
C PRO A 309 3.12 -10.48 -9.51
N CYS A 310 2.03 -9.89 -9.01
CA CYS A 310 0.73 -10.55 -8.96
C CYS A 310 0.07 -10.59 -10.34
N THR A 311 -0.87 -11.51 -10.52
CA THR A 311 -1.40 -11.90 -11.85
C THR A 311 -2.82 -11.44 -12.13
N GLY A 312 -3.47 -10.81 -11.16
CA GLY A 312 -4.83 -10.32 -11.35
C GLY A 312 -4.90 -9.03 -12.17
N ARG A 313 -6.12 -8.51 -12.30
CA ARG A 313 -6.44 -7.41 -13.23
C ARG A 313 -6.83 -6.11 -12.53
N ASN A 314 -7.32 -6.19 -11.29
CA ASN A 314 -7.61 -5.00 -10.49
C ASN A 314 -6.32 -4.52 -9.82
N ARG A 315 -6.34 -3.33 -9.21
CA ARG A 315 -5.15 -2.72 -8.60
C ARG A 315 -4.58 -3.61 -7.47
N ASN A 316 -5.42 -4.12 -6.59
CA ASN A 316 -5.01 -4.98 -5.47
C ASN A 316 -4.31 -6.26 -5.97
N ASP A 317 -4.88 -6.93 -6.97
CA ASP A 317 -4.38 -8.22 -7.48
C ASP A 317 -3.30 -8.11 -8.57
N SER A 318 -2.98 -6.90 -9.05
CA SER A 318 -1.94 -6.66 -10.07
C SER A 318 -0.68 -6.01 -9.50
N GLY A 319 -0.61 -5.90 -8.17
CA GLY A 319 0.52 -5.32 -7.44
C GLY A 319 1.72 -6.25 -7.34
N LEU A 320 2.49 -6.07 -6.28
CA LEU A 320 3.63 -6.89 -5.88
C LEU A 320 3.30 -7.60 -4.58
N ALA A 321 3.68 -8.87 -4.51
CA ALA A 321 3.86 -9.60 -3.26
C ALA A 321 5.36 -9.77 -3.01
N MET A 322 5.75 -10.03 -1.77
CA MET A 322 7.14 -10.31 -1.42
C MET A 322 7.25 -11.60 -0.63
N ARG A 323 8.28 -12.38 -0.95
CA ARG A 323 8.68 -13.57 -0.22
C ARG A 323 10.05 -13.36 0.38
N VAL A 324 10.24 -13.80 1.61
CA VAL A 324 11.57 -13.97 2.20
C VAL A 324 11.66 -15.42 2.63
N ARG A 325 12.55 -16.18 2.01
CA ARG A 325 12.76 -17.59 2.34
C ARG A 325 14.07 -17.76 3.06
N ASP A 326 14.03 -18.37 4.24
CA ASP A 326 15.20 -18.88 4.92
C ASP A 326 15.55 -20.27 4.37
N ILE A 327 16.66 -20.34 3.64
CA ILE A 327 17.07 -21.55 2.91
C ILE A 327 17.43 -22.68 3.87
N GLU A 328 18.11 -22.36 4.97
CA GLU A 328 18.54 -23.33 5.97
C GLU A 328 17.34 -23.91 6.75
N ARG A 329 16.39 -23.05 7.11
CA ARG A 329 15.21 -23.45 7.88
C ARG A 329 14.10 -24.05 7.02
N GLU A 330 14.21 -23.89 5.70
CA GLU A 330 13.15 -24.18 4.72
C GLU A 330 11.82 -23.48 5.04
N LEU A 331 11.89 -22.27 5.60
CA LEU A 331 10.73 -21.48 6.00
C LEU A 331 10.59 -20.22 5.14
N GLU A 332 9.37 -19.74 4.94
CA GLU A 332 9.07 -18.54 4.17
C GLU A 332 8.21 -17.54 4.98
N TRP A 333 8.48 -16.25 4.79
CA TRP A 333 7.55 -15.17 5.07
C TRP A 333 6.89 -14.72 3.77
N LEU A 334 5.57 -14.60 3.78
CA LEU A 334 4.79 -14.10 2.66
C LEU A 334 4.12 -12.77 3.04
N LEU A 335 4.49 -11.71 2.32
CA LEU A 335 3.87 -10.39 2.42
C LEU A 335 3.01 -10.18 1.18
N THR A 336 1.71 -10.02 1.39
CA THR A 336 0.67 -10.12 0.37
C THR A 336 0.21 -8.78 -0.17
N GLY A 337 0.36 -7.71 0.61
CA GLY A 337 -0.38 -6.47 0.36
C GLY A 337 -1.88 -6.76 0.27
N ASP A 338 -2.55 -6.15 -0.71
CA ASP A 338 -3.97 -6.45 -0.96
C ASP A 338 -4.22 -7.54 -2.00
N ALA A 339 -3.18 -8.17 -2.55
CA ALA A 339 -3.36 -9.22 -3.53
C ALA A 339 -4.05 -10.44 -2.91
N SER A 340 -5.10 -10.92 -3.57
CA SER A 340 -5.71 -12.22 -3.24
C SER A 340 -4.69 -13.35 -3.37
N TYR A 341 -4.80 -14.39 -2.54
CA TYR A 341 -3.80 -15.46 -2.52
C TYR A 341 -3.65 -16.19 -3.85
N ASP A 342 -4.73 -16.31 -4.64
CA ASP A 342 -4.68 -16.91 -5.98
C ASP A 342 -4.10 -15.97 -7.06
N ALA A 343 -4.03 -14.66 -6.80
CA ALA A 343 -3.33 -13.73 -7.67
C ALA A 343 -1.81 -13.79 -7.49
N ILE A 344 -1.33 -14.30 -6.35
CA ILE A 344 0.10 -14.46 -6.05
C ILE A 344 0.58 -15.79 -6.63
N PRO A 345 1.46 -15.79 -7.66
CA PRO A 345 2.04 -17.02 -8.20
C PRO A 345 2.63 -17.90 -7.10
N ALA A 346 2.30 -19.20 -7.08
CA ALA A 346 2.81 -20.13 -6.08
C ALA A 346 4.35 -20.15 -6.03
N SER A 347 4.92 -20.55 -4.88
CA SER A 347 6.36 -20.77 -4.77
C SER A 347 6.74 -21.96 -5.67
N PRO A 348 7.86 -21.88 -6.42
CA PRO A 348 8.27 -22.97 -7.33
C PRO A 348 8.55 -24.28 -6.61
N THR A 349 8.79 -24.22 -5.29
CA THR A 349 8.95 -25.40 -4.42
C THR A 349 7.91 -25.33 -3.31
N PRO A 350 7.41 -26.47 -2.82
CA PRO A 350 6.65 -26.50 -1.56
C PRO A 350 7.45 -25.81 -0.45
N VAL A 351 6.81 -24.88 0.25
CA VAL A 351 7.41 -24.12 1.34
C VAL A 351 6.48 -24.11 2.54
N ASP A 352 7.07 -24.16 3.72
CA ASP A 352 6.37 -23.95 4.98
C ASP A 352 6.43 -22.46 5.36
N TYR A 353 5.29 -21.88 5.73
CA TYR A 353 5.24 -20.48 6.12
C TYR A 353 5.50 -20.30 7.62
N ALA A 354 6.55 -19.56 7.96
CA ALA A 354 6.76 -19.05 9.31
C ALA A 354 5.83 -17.87 9.61
N ALA A 355 5.57 -17.04 8.59
CA ALA A 355 4.68 -15.90 8.70
C ALA A 355 3.96 -15.61 7.37
N VAL A 356 2.71 -15.17 7.45
CA VAL A 356 1.90 -14.69 6.33
C VAL A 356 1.20 -13.41 6.76
N THR A 357 1.24 -12.35 5.95
CA THR A 357 0.34 -11.21 6.13
C THR A 357 -1.02 -11.56 5.51
N ALA A 358 -2.10 -11.34 6.24
CA ALA A 358 -3.44 -11.56 5.73
C ALA A 358 -3.67 -10.66 4.51
N SER A 359 -4.00 -11.28 3.38
CA SER A 359 -4.36 -10.58 2.14
C SER A 359 -5.44 -9.53 2.39
N HIS A 360 -5.19 -8.31 1.91
CA HIS A 360 -6.15 -7.19 1.91
C HIS A 360 -6.73 -6.93 3.30
N HIS A 361 -5.86 -6.76 4.30
CA HIS A 361 -6.24 -6.50 5.69
C HIS A 361 -7.12 -7.62 6.33
N GLY A 362 -7.23 -8.77 5.67
CA GLY A 362 -8.17 -9.84 6.02
C GLY A 362 -9.55 -9.70 5.38
N ALA A 363 -9.67 -9.05 4.23
CA ALA A 363 -10.92 -8.95 3.48
C ALA A 363 -11.42 -10.34 3.01
N LYS A 364 -12.71 -10.40 2.67
CA LYS A 364 -13.31 -11.58 2.04
C LYS A 364 -12.63 -11.82 0.68
N GLN A 365 -12.10 -13.02 0.49
CA GLN A 365 -11.46 -13.39 -0.77
C GLN A 365 -12.47 -13.28 -1.93
N PRO A 366 -12.15 -12.56 -3.01
CA PRO A 366 -13.12 -12.21 -4.05
C PRO A 366 -13.47 -13.37 -4.99
N ARG A 367 -12.62 -14.40 -5.08
CA ARG A 367 -12.78 -15.52 -6.01
C ARG A 367 -12.98 -16.83 -5.28
N ILE A 368 -13.98 -17.60 -5.73
CA ILE A 368 -14.18 -18.99 -5.32
C ILE A 368 -12.93 -19.78 -5.74
N GLY A 369 -12.24 -20.40 -4.78
CA GLY A 369 -10.99 -21.12 -5.04
C GLY A 369 -9.71 -20.37 -4.67
N SER A 370 -9.78 -19.12 -4.18
CA SER A 370 -8.63 -18.52 -3.49
C SER A 370 -8.29 -19.34 -2.25
N VAL A 371 -7.11 -19.98 -2.25
CA VAL A 371 -6.66 -20.84 -1.15
C VAL A 371 -5.74 -20.03 -0.26
N ILE A 372 -6.19 -19.80 0.97
CA ILE A 372 -5.36 -19.24 2.02
C ILE A 372 -4.21 -20.23 2.30
N PRO A 373 -2.95 -19.78 2.36
CA PRO A 373 -1.82 -20.64 2.67
C PRO A 373 -2.09 -21.46 3.94
N ALA A 374 -1.87 -22.77 3.83
CA ALA A 374 -2.03 -23.66 4.97
C ALA A 374 -1.02 -23.29 6.07
N ARG A 375 -1.44 -23.40 7.33
CA ARG A 375 -0.51 -23.34 8.45
C ARG A 375 0.49 -24.48 8.32
N THR A 376 1.77 -24.17 8.43
CA THR A 376 2.83 -25.19 8.45
C THR A 376 2.58 -26.23 9.55
N THR A 377 2.82 -27.49 9.23
CA THR A 377 2.84 -28.60 10.20
C THR A 377 4.23 -28.88 10.74
N ARG A 378 5.30 -28.49 10.00
CA ARG A 378 6.70 -28.68 10.41
C ARG A 378 7.20 -27.69 11.44
N ALA A 379 6.71 -26.45 11.43
CA ALA A 379 7.00 -25.51 12.52
C ALA A 379 6.11 -25.86 13.72
N GLU A 380 6.38 -27.00 14.36
CA GLU A 380 5.49 -27.70 15.29
C GLU A 380 5.06 -26.87 16.52
N LYS A 381 5.56 -25.63 16.71
CA LYS A 381 5.05 -24.71 17.74
C LYS A 381 4.82 -23.27 17.30
N TYR A 382 5.31 -22.82 16.14
CA TYR A 382 5.34 -21.40 15.80
C TYR A 382 4.99 -21.13 14.34
N ALA A 383 3.92 -20.36 14.12
CA ALA A 383 3.58 -19.74 12.85
C ALA A 383 2.88 -18.41 13.13
N ARG A 384 2.88 -17.48 12.18
CA ARG A 384 2.17 -16.20 12.30
C ARG A 384 1.28 -15.89 11.11
N LEU A 385 0.05 -15.49 11.38
CA LEU A 385 -0.86 -14.87 10.42
C LEU A 385 -1.14 -13.46 10.93
N LEU A 386 -0.68 -12.44 10.20
CA LEU A 386 -0.73 -11.06 10.65
C LEU A 386 -1.81 -10.28 9.92
N TYR A 387 -2.79 -9.76 10.65
CA TYR A 387 -3.80 -8.85 10.13
C TYR A 387 -3.40 -7.40 10.43
N SER A 388 -3.49 -6.52 9.44
CA SER A 388 -3.27 -5.07 9.62
C SER A 388 -4.59 -4.35 9.45
N PHE A 389 -5.16 -3.81 10.53
CA PHE A 389 -6.38 -3.00 10.51
C PHE A 389 -6.60 -2.36 11.90
N ALA A 390 -7.47 -1.33 11.99
CA ALA A 390 -7.88 -0.76 13.28
C ALA A 390 -9.25 -0.07 13.23
N THR A 391 -9.87 0.18 14.37
CA THR A 391 -11.10 0.99 14.46
C THR A 391 -10.78 2.49 14.34
N PRO A 392 -11.70 3.31 13.78
CA PRO A 392 -12.94 2.93 13.10
C PRO A 392 -12.69 2.24 11.75
N ASN A 393 -13.44 1.16 11.49
CA ASN A 393 -13.32 0.36 10.28
C ASN A 393 -14.68 0.19 9.59
N SER A 394 -14.89 0.87 8.46
CA SER A 394 -16.11 0.68 7.65
C SER A 394 -15.92 -0.30 6.49
N PHE A 395 -14.72 -0.89 6.35
CA PHE A 395 -14.46 -1.92 5.35
C PHE A 395 -14.76 -3.34 5.87
N GLY A 396 -15.18 -3.47 7.14
CA GLY A 396 -15.51 -4.77 7.74
C GLY A 396 -14.30 -5.70 7.86
N HIS A 397 -13.09 -5.15 7.99
CA HIS A 397 -11.86 -5.93 8.21
C HIS A 397 -11.64 -6.26 9.71
N PRO A 398 -11.15 -7.47 10.03
CA PRO A 398 -11.00 -8.60 9.14
C PRO A 398 -12.40 -9.18 8.89
N HIS A 399 -12.68 -9.60 7.66
CA HIS A 399 -14.00 -10.14 7.37
C HIS A 399 -14.17 -11.50 8.10
N PRO A 400 -15.29 -11.76 8.80
CA PRO A 400 -15.48 -13.00 9.57
C PRO A 400 -15.24 -14.28 8.75
N LYS A 401 -15.68 -14.29 7.48
CA LYS A 401 -15.37 -15.37 6.53
C LYS A 401 -13.86 -15.61 6.34
N ALA A 402 -13.04 -14.56 6.22
CA ALA A 402 -11.59 -14.72 6.02
C ALA A 402 -10.91 -15.31 7.27
N VAL A 403 -11.35 -14.89 8.46
CA VAL A 403 -10.92 -15.45 9.75
C VAL A 403 -11.27 -16.94 9.82
N HIS A 404 -12.53 -17.28 9.53
CA HIS A 404 -13.00 -18.66 9.53
C HIS A 404 -12.31 -19.54 8.47
N ASP A 405 -12.12 -19.04 7.25
CA ASP A 405 -11.42 -19.77 6.19
C ASP A 405 -9.94 -20.00 6.57
N SER A 406 -9.30 -19.03 7.23
CA SER A 406 -7.94 -19.18 7.75
C SER A 406 -7.89 -20.24 8.86
N ALA A 407 -8.87 -20.26 9.77
CA ALA A 407 -8.97 -21.29 10.80
C ALA A 407 -9.12 -22.70 10.20
N ARG A 408 -9.87 -22.85 9.09
CA ARG A 408 -9.97 -24.12 8.34
C ARG A 408 -8.64 -24.56 7.71
N GLN A 409 -7.73 -23.62 7.45
CA GLN A 409 -6.36 -23.90 7.00
C GLN A 409 -5.40 -24.17 8.17
N GLY A 410 -5.94 -24.39 9.38
CA GLY A 410 -5.19 -24.79 10.57
C GLY A 410 -4.65 -23.64 11.41
N TRP A 411 -4.81 -22.38 10.98
CA TRP A 411 -4.36 -21.21 11.74
C TRP A 411 -5.12 -21.08 13.06
N ARG A 412 -4.41 -21.12 14.19
CA ARG A 412 -5.04 -20.99 15.51
C ARG A 412 -5.32 -19.52 15.80
N HIS A 413 -6.60 -19.20 15.89
CA HIS A 413 -7.07 -17.87 16.25
C HIS A 413 -7.40 -17.82 17.75
N GLY A 414 -7.05 -16.71 18.38
CA GLY A 414 -7.50 -16.37 19.72
C GLY A 414 -8.66 -15.39 19.68
N PRO A 415 -9.01 -14.83 20.84
CA PRO A 415 -9.61 -13.49 20.84
C PRO A 415 -8.69 -12.63 19.99
N MET A 416 -9.26 -11.97 18.98
CA MET A 416 -8.57 -11.02 18.13
C MET A 416 -8.29 -9.78 18.98
N VAL A 417 -7.49 -9.89 20.03
CA VAL A 417 -7.21 -8.87 21.03
C VAL A 417 -5.77 -9.06 21.47
N VAL A 418 -5.04 -7.95 21.48
CA VAL A 418 -3.72 -7.72 22.09
C VAL A 418 -2.50 -8.08 21.21
N PRO A 419 -1.60 -7.11 20.95
CA PRO A 419 -0.44 -7.28 20.06
C PRO A 419 0.81 -7.88 20.72
N TYR A 420 0.81 -8.07 22.04
CA TYR A 420 2.01 -8.49 22.78
C TYR A 420 1.83 -9.68 23.74
N ALA A 421 0.61 -10.09 24.09
CA ALA A 421 0.37 -11.09 25.14
C ALA A 421 0.05 -12.51 24.63
N ALA A 422 -0.30 -12.70 23.35
CA ALA A 422 -0.93 -13.94 22.90
C ALA A 422 0.04 -14.91 22.21
N ALA A 423 1.11 -15.32 22.90
CA ALA A 423 2.10 -16.28 22.38
C ALA A 423 1.50 -17.65 21.99
N LYS A 424 0.26 -17.93 22.42
CA LYS A 424 -0.48 -19.18 22.19
C LYS A 424 -1.14 -19.28 20.82
N PHE A 425 -1.43 -18.14 20.16
CA PHE A 425 -2.13 -18.12 18.88
C PHE A 425 -1.17 -17.85 17.73
N ASP A 426 -1.60 -18.25 16.53
CA ASP A 426 -0.87 -17.97 15.31
C ASP A 426 -1.35 -16.66 14.68
N ALA A 427 -2.66 -16.42 14.70
CA ALA A 427 -3.26 -15.21 14.17
C ALA A 427 -3.17 -14.04 15.18
N LEU A 428 -2.62 -12.92 14.72
CA LEU A 428 -2.44 -11.68 15.47
C LEU A 428 -2.88 -10.48 14.61
N ALA A 429 -3.25 -9.38 15.26
CA ALA A 429 -3.68 -8.17 14.58
C ALA A 429 -3.05 -6.93 15.20
N THR A 430 -2.85 -5.89 14.38
CA THR A 430 -2.29 -4.61 14.83
C THR A 430 -3.27 -3.77 15.67
N GLY A 431 -4.58 -3.91 15.44
CA GLY A 431 -5.60 -3.25 16.26
C GLY A 431 -6.96 -3.95 16.28
N LEU A 432 -7.50 -4.16 17.48
CA LEU A 432 -8.93 -4.45 17.69
C LEU A 432 -9.42 -3.80 18.99
N GLY A 433 -10.52 -3.05 18.88
CA GLY A 433 -11.29 -2.57 20.02
C GLY A 433 -11.53 -1.06 20.00
N ASP A 434 -12.59 -0.63 20.67
CA ASP A 434 -13.02 0.77 20.81
C ASP A 434 -12.07 1.63 21.67
N THR A 435 -10.96 1.07 22.14
CA THR A 435 -10.00 1.78 22.99
C THR A 435 -8.60 1.69 22.40
N GLN A 436 -7.93 2.83 22.27
CA GLN A 436 -6.53 2.93 21.81
C GLN A 436 -5.56 2.03 22.60
N ARG A 437 -5.95 1.56 23.80
CA ARG A 437 -5.13 0.71 24.69
C ARG A 437 -4.91 -0.73 24.19
N ALA A 438 -5.63 -1.19 23.16
CA ALA A 438 -5.53 -2.56 22.66
C ALA A 438 -4.72 -2.70 21.34
N ARG A 439 -4.02 -1.65 20.91
CA ARG A 439 -3.30 -1.58 19.64
C ARG A 439 -1.78 -1.58 19.83
N ALA A 440 -1.06 -2.23 18.92
CA ALA A 440 0.39 -2.12 18.75
C ALA A 440 0.86 -2.96 17.55
N SER A 441 2.08 -2.70 17.13
CA SER A 441 2.76 -3.46 16.09
C SER A 441 3.02 -4.91 16.50
N VAL A 442 2.96 -5.82 15.53
CA VAL A 442 3.11 -7.26 15.75
C VAL A 442 4.33 -7.81 15.02
N ALA A 443 5.17 -8.54 15.74
CA ALA A 443 6.41 -9.10 15.19
C ALA A 443 6.33 -10.62 14.92
N ALA A 444 6.98 -11.05 13.85
CA ALA A 444 7.19 -12.44 13.48
C ALA A 444 8.68 -12.74 13.26
N GLY A 445 9.18 -13.80 13.90
CA GLY A 445 10.49 -14.40 13.61
C GLY A 445 10.36 -15.66 12.77
N TRP A 446 11.44 -16.44 12.66
CA TRP A 446 11.46 -17.67 11.86
C TRP A 446 10.88 -18.90 12.59
N ARG A 447 11.32 -19.19 13.81
CA ARG A 447 10.91 -20.40 14.57
C ARG A 447 10.27 -20.09 15.93
N ARG A 448 10.30 -18.83 16.34
CA ARG A 448 9.79 -18.38 17.63
C ARG A 448 9.46 -16.91 17.56
N ARG A 449 8.71 -16.45 18.56
CA ARG A 449 8.46 -15.04 18.79
C ARG A 449 9.80 -14.31 18.94
N PRO A 450 10.03 -13.23 18.19
CA PRO A 450 11.24 -12.44 18.35
C PRO A 450 11.16 -11.53 19.58
N LEU A 451 12.31 -11.08 20.07
CA LEU A 451 12.38 -9.98 21.03
C LEU A 451 12.06 -8.67 20.33
N LEU A 452 11.51 -7.69 21.08
CA LEU A 452 11.35 -6.33 20.57
C LEU A 452 12.67 -5.84 19.95
N PRO A 453 12.64 -5.27 18.73
CA PRO A 453 13.83 -4.70 18.12
C PRO A 453 14.34 -3.54 18.98
N LYS A 454 15.52 -3.71 19.59
CA LYS A 454 16.10 -2.71 20.50
C LYS A 454 16.23 -1.34 19.83
N HIS A 455 16.68 -1.30 18.58
CA HIS A 455 16.78 -0.05 17.84
C HIS A 455 15.45 0.68 17.77
N LEU A 456 14.33 0.00 17.56
CA LEU A 456 13.03 0.67 17.52
C LEU A 456 12.58 1.22 18.88
N LEU A 457 13.11 0.71 19.98
CA LEU A 457 12.87 1.22 21.34
C LEU A 457 13.79 2.40 21.71
N GLU A 458 14.93 2.51 21.03
CA GLU A 458 16.01 3.45 21.36
C GLU A 458 16.26 4.48 20.26
N CYS A 459 15.57 4.36 19.12
CA CYS A 459 15.71 5.29 18.01
C CYS A 459 15.21 6.66 18.45
N VAL A 460 16.15 7.59 18.62
CA VAL A 460 15.90 9.01 18.95
C VAL A 460 15.06 9.72 17.86
N ASN A 461 14.84 9.04 16.73
CA ASN A 461 14.01 9.47 15.60
C ASN A 461 12.68 8.70 15.54
N ASP A 462 12.00 8.66 16.70
CA ASP A 462 10.62 8.25 16.97
C ASP A 462 10.21 6.81 16.60
N MET A 463 9.89 6.02 17.64
CA MET A 463 8.81 5.04 17.68
C MET A 463 8.45 4.82 19.14
N GLU A 464 7.33 5.36 19.61
CA GLU A 464 6.81 5.01 20.93
C GLU A 464 6.15 3.62 20.85
N ILE A 465 6.93 2.58 21.12
CA ILE A 465 6.39 1.22 21.30
C ILE A 465 5.77 1.16 22.69
N VAL A 466 4.43 1.17 22.76
CA VAL A 466 3.71 0.95 24.02
C VAL A 466 4.10 -0.41 24.59
N ARG A 467 4.62 -0.41 25.82
CA ARG A 467 5.16 -1.58 26.53
C ARG A 467 4.11 -2.59 26.94
#